data_AF-A0A7C7MFH9-F1
#
_entry.id   AF-A0A7C7MFH9-F1
#
_cell.length_a   1.000
_cell.length_b   1.000
_cell.length_c   1.000
_cell.angle_alpha   90.00
_cell.angle_beta   90.00
_cell.angle_gamma   90.00
#
_symmetry.space_group_name_H-M   'P 1'
#
loop_
_entity.id
_entity.type
_entity.pdbx_description
1 polymer ?
#
loop_
_entity_poly.entity_id
_entity_poly.type
_entity_poly.pdbx_seq_one_letter_code
_entity_poly.pdbx_strand_id
1 'polypeptide(L)'
;MAIWNDIKKNIKEVGNAAAEKAGELGKVAATKTEELTKVGKVKLEIHQLERDLDKCFASLGRYVYGTTEGENVSNFTGNDKFFKMVEEAKDFKERISQKEESLEKIRNEYSSSEEEEGTTESSD
;
A
#
# COMPACT_ATOMS: atom_id res chain seq x y z
N MET A 1 -41.70 43.36 9.74
CA MET A 1 -40.61 42.62 10.42
C MET A 1 -40.38 41.20 9.87
N ALA A 2 -41.27 40.61 9.07
CA ALA A 2 -41.11 39.23 8.56
C ALA A 2 -39.87 39.04 7.63
N ILE A 3 -39.70 39.92 6.65
CA ILE A 3 -38.66 39.79 5.60
C ILE A 3 -37.21 39.77 6.17
N TRP A 4 -36.93 40.58 7.19
CA TRP A 4 -35.60 40.62 7.82
C TRP A 4 -35.27 39.32 8.58
N ASN A 5 -36.28 38.71 9.20
CA ASN A 5 -36.13 37.43 9.90
C ASN A 5 -35.91 36.28 8.89
N ASP A 6 -36.59 36.31 7.74
CA ASP A 6 -36.42 35.31 6.68
C ASP A 6 -35.02 35.37 6.05
N ILE A 7 -34.49 36.58 5.82
CA ILE A 7 -33.11 36.78 5.34
C ILE A 7 -32.10 36.25 6.36
N LYS A 8 -32.27 36.58 7.65
CA LYS A 8 -31.36 36.11 8.71
C LYS A 8 -31.40 34.59 8.87
N LYS A 9 -32.57 33.97 8.67
CA LYS A 9 -32.75 32.53 8.70
C LYS A 9 -32.00 31.85 7.55
N ASN A 10 -32.19 32.31 6.31
CA ASN A 10 -31.52 31.75 5.13
C ASN A 10 -30.00 31.87 5.18
N ILE A 11 -29.46 33.01 5.63
CA ILE A 11 -28.00 33.19 5.78
C ILE A 11 -27.43 32.21 6.81
N LYS A 12 -28.15 31.98 7.91
CA LYS A 12 -27.73 31.02 8.94
C LYS A 12 -27.77 29.58 8.42
N GLU A 13 -28.78 29.25 7.62
CA GLU A 13 -28.94 27.93 7.01
C GLU A 13 -27.85 27.64 5.97
N VAL A 14 -27.56 28.60 5.09
CA VAL A 14 -26.45 28.52 4.13
C VAL A 14 -25.09 28.39 4.83
N GLY A 15 -24.88 29.18 5.90
CA GLY A 15 -23.65 29.11 6.70
C GLY A 15 -23.47 27.74 7.38
N ASN A 16 -24.55 27.17 7.91
CA ASN A 16 -24.54 25.84 8.52
C ASN A 16 -24.28 24.75 7.47
N ALA A 17 -24.98 24.78 6.34
CA ALA A 17 -24.80 23.80 5.25
C ALA A 17 -23.38 23.85 4.66
N ALA A 18 -22.81 25.04 4.50
CA ALA A 18 -21.43 25.20 4.05
C ALA A 18 -20.42 24.64 5.08
N ALA A 19 -20.65 24.85 6.37
CA ALA A 19 -19.80 24.32 7.43
C ALA A 19 -19.87 22.78 7.53
N GLU A 20 -21.08 22.21 7.38
CA GLU A 20 -21.30 20.76 7.35
C GLU A 20 -20.59 20.12 6.15
N LYS A 21 -20.81 20.66 4.95
CA LYS A 21 -20.15 20.19 3.72
C LYS A 21 -18.63 20.33 3.79
N ALA A 22 -18.11 21.41 4.37
CA ALA A 22 -16.66 21.56 4.59
C ALA A 22 -16.11 20.52 5.59
N GLY A 23 -16.89 20.19 6.62
CA GLY A 23 -16.54 19.14 7.60
C GLY A 23 -16.49 17.75 6.98
N GLU A 24 -17.47 17.40 6.13
CA GLU A 24 -17.51 16.14 5.39
C GLU A 24 -16.33 16.00 4.43
N LEU A 25 -16.07 17.03 3.61
CA LEU A 25 -14.90 17.06 2.73
C LEU A 25 -13.58 16.91 3.51
N GLY A 26 -13.49 17.51 4.70
CA GLY A 26 -12.34 17.37 5.60
C GLY A 26 -12.14 15.95 6.09
N LYS A 27 -13.23 15.24 6.46
CA LYS A 27 -13.16 13.83 6.88
C LYS A 27 -12.71 12.93 5.72
N VAL A 28 -13.30 13.08 4.55
CA VAL A 28 -12.93 12.30 3.35
C VAL A 28 -11.45 12.51 2.99
N ALA A 29 -10.98 13.76 3.00
CA ALA A 29 -9.59 14.07 2.72
C ALA A 29 -8.63 13.46 3.75
N ALA A 30 -9.01 13.47 5.04
CA ALA A 30 -8.22 12.84 6.10
C ALA A 30 -8.13 11.32 5.90
N THR A 31 -9.26 10.64 5.64
CA THR A 31 -9.31 9.19 5.41
C THR A 31 -8.48 8.78 4.19
N LYS A 32 -8.63 9.46 3.04
CA LYS A 32 -7.84 9.19 1.83
C LYS A 32 -6.34 9.43 2.06
N THR A 33 -5.98 10.45 2.85
CA THR A 33 -4.58 10.72 3.20
C THR A 33 -3.99 9.61 4.08
N GLU A 34 -4.76 9.10 5.03
CA GLU A 34 -4.36 7.98 5.87
C GLU A 34 -4.14 6.70 5.04
N GLU A 35 -5.06 6.38 4.13
CA GLU A 35 -4.92 5.26 3.20
C GLU A 35 -3.64 5.38 2.38
N LEU A 36 -3.45 6.51 1.68
CA LEU A 36 -2.28 6.76 0.85
C LEU A 36 -0.98 6.60 1.65
N THR A 37 -0.97 7.04 2.90
CA THR A 37 0.19 6.91 3.79
C THR A 37 0.45 5.45 4.14
N LYS A 38 -0.57 4.67 4.52
CA LYS A 38 -0.44 3.25 4.83
C LYS A 38 0.03 2.44 3.62
N VAL A 39 -0.61 2.65 2.46
CA VAL A 39 -0.25 2.04 1.17
C VAL A 39 1.19 2.38 0.79
N GLY A 40 1.56 3.67 0.90
CA GLY A 40 2.91 4.14 0.59
C GLY A 40 3.98 3.46 1.44
N LYS A 41 3.73 3.30 2.74
CA LYS A 41 4.65 2.60 3.65
C LYS A 41 4.87 1.14 3.23
N VAL A 42 3.80 0.41 2.96
CA VAL A 42 3.91 -1.01 2.56
C VAL A 42 4.64 -1.16 1.23
N LYS A 43 4.38 -0.28 0.26
CA LYS A 43 5.11 -0.28 -1.03
C LYS A 43 6.60 -0.02 -0.87
N LEU A 44 7.00 0.91 0.01
CA LEU A 44 8.40 1.16 0.31
C LEU A 44 9.09 -0.09 0.90
N GLU A 45 8.40 -0.81 1.78
CA GLU A 45 8.91 -2.05 2.36
C GLU A 45 9.05 -3.16 1.29
N ILE A 46 8.08 -3.32 0.40
CA ILE A 46 8.15 -4.26 -0.74
C ILE A 46 9.36 -3.94 -1.61
N HIS A 47 9.52 -2.67 -2.03
CA HIS A 47 10.66 -2.25 -2.85
C HIS A 47 12.01 -2.41 -2.16
N GLN A 48 12.05 -2.37 -0.82
CA GLN A 48 13.27 -2.70 -0.09
C GLN A 48 13.58 -4.19 -0.19
N LEU A 49 12.57 -5.06 0.01
CA LEU A 49 12.74 -6.51 -0.10
C LEU A 49 13.10 -6.96 -1.51
N GLU A 50 12.49 -6.36 -2.56
CA GLU A 50 12.83 -6.63 -3.95
C GLU A 50 14.30 -6.31 -4.24
N ARG A 51 14.79 -5.16 -3.76
CA ARG A 51 16.22 -4.79 -3.90
C ARG A 51 17.15 -5.75 -3.17
N ASP A 52 16.73 -6.29 -2.03
CA ASP A 52 17.53 -7.25 -1.29
C ASP A 52 17.50 -8.64 -1.95
N LEU A 53 16.37 -9.04 -2.54
CA LEU A 53 16.26 -10.22 -3.41
C LEU A 53 17.17 -10.12 -4.64
N ASP A 54 17.21 -8.95 -5.29
CA ASP A 54 18.10 -8.72 -6.44
C ASP A 54 19.58 -8.87 -6.05
N LYS A 55 19.98 -8.34 -4.89
CA LYS A 55 21.35 -8.53 -4.36
C LYS A 55 21.64 -9.99 -4.04
N CYS A 56 20.66 -10.72 -3.49
CA CYS A 56 20.76 -12.14 -3.22
C CYS A 56 20.99 -12.91 -4.53
N PHE A 57 20.18 -12.66 -5.56
CA PHE A 57 20.34 -13.28 -6.88
C PHE A 57 21.66 -12.92 -7.56
N ALA A 58 22.08 -11.66 -7.50
CA ALA A 58 23.38 -11.27 -8.05
C ALA A 58 24.53 -12.00 -7.36
N SER A 59 24.44 -12.21 -6.04
CA SER A 59 25.44 -12.92 -5.25
C SER A 59 25.43 -14.43 -5.53
N LEU A 60 24.23 -15.02 -5.64
CA LEU A 60 24.05 -16.43 -6.01
C LEU A 60 24.61 -16.67 -7.42
N GLY A 61 24.29 -15.80 -8.39
CA GLY A 61 24.79 -15.88 -9.76
C GLY A 61 26.32 -15.79 -9.83
N ARG A 62 26.92 -14.84 -9.09
CA ARG A 62 28.39 -14.74 -8.97
C ARG A 62 29.00 -16.00 -8.37
N TYR A 63 28.38 -16.56 -7.33
CA TYR A 63 28.85 -17.79 -6.70
C TYR A 63 28.78 -18.97 -7.67
N VAL A 64 27.64 -19.17 -8.34
CA VAL A 64 27.45 -20.24 -9.32
C VAL A 64 28.47 -20.11 -10.46
N TYR A 65 28.60 -18.93 -11.05
CA TYR A 65 29.55 -18.67 -12.13
C TYR A 65 30.99 -19.01 -11.72
N GLY A 66 31.45 -18.49 -10.57
CA GLY A 66 32.80 -18.72 -10.08
C GLY A 66 33.09 -20.18 -9.74
N THR A 67 32.12 -20.90 -9.18
CA THR A 67 32.27 -22.35 -8.94
C THR A 67 32.35 -23.13 -10.25
N THR A 68 31.61 -22.74 -11.29
CA THR A 68 31.66 -23.43 -12.59
C THR A 68 32.89 -23.14 -13.44
N GLU A 69 33.58 -22.01 -13.22
CA GLU A 69 34.87 -21.74 -13.88
C GLU A 69 36.03 -22.54 -13.26
N GLY A 70 35.96 -22.83 -11.96
CA GLY A 70 37.01 -23.56 -11.24
C GLY A 70 36.78 -25.07 -11.09
N GLU A 71 35.53 -25.52 -11.19
CA GLU A 71 35.09 -26.89 -10.88
C GLU A 71 33.88 -27.31 -11.74
N ASN A 72 33.42 -28.57 -11.64
CA ASN A 72 32.23 -29.02 -12.38
C ASN A 72 30.91 -28.63 -11.65
N VAL A 73 29.80 -28.67 -12.39
CA VAL A 73 28.44 -28.36 -11.88
C VAL A 73 27.90 -29.36 -10.84
N SER A 74 28.52 -30.52 -10.66
CA SER A 74 28.10 -31.51 -9.65
C SER A 74 28.35 -31.01 -8.22
N ASN A 75 29.26 -30.06 -8.04
CA ASN A 75 29.69 -29.53 -6.73
C ASN A 75 28.66 -28.65 -6.02
N PHE A 76 27.51 -28.35 -6.63
CA PHE A 76 26.37 -27.75 -5.92
C PHE A 76 25.55 -28.79 -5.13
N THR A 77 25.68 -30.07 -5.46
CA THR A 77 25.01 -31.14 -4.72
C THR A 77 25.64 -31.27 -3.33
N GLY A 78 24.84 -31.09 -2.28
CA GLY A 78 25.34 -31.11 -0.90
C GLY A 78 26.12 -29.86 -0.49
N ASN A 79 26.05 -28.77 -1.27
CA ASN A 79 26.74 -27.53 -0.95
C ASN A 79 25.89 -26.65 -0.03
N ASP A 80 26.19 -26.67 1.28
CA ASP A 80 25.44 -25.90 2.28
C ASP A 80 25.36 -24.40 1.97
N LYS A 81 26.42 -23.82 1.40
CA LYS A 81 26.44 -22.40 1.05
C LYS A 81 25.48 -22.10 -0.08
N PHE A 82 25.45 -22.93 -1.12
CA PHE A 82 24.50 -22.82 -2.21
C PHE A 82 23.06 -22.91 -1.69
N PHE A 83 22.76 -23.93 -0.87
CA PHE A 83 21.41 -24.10 -0.33
C PHE A 83 20.96 -22.94 0.54
N LYS A 84 21.83 -22.41 1.40
CA LYS A 84 21.53 -21.21 2.20
C LYS A 84 21.18 -20.00 1.35
N MET A 85 21.93 -19.74 0.28
CA MET A 85 21.64 -18.62 -0.63
C MET A 85 20.30 -18.81 -1.37
N VAL A 86 19.97 -20.05 -1.74
CA VAL A 86 18.67 -20.37 -2.36
C VAL A 86 17.52 -20.23 -1.36
N GLU A 87 17.72 -20.65 -0.12
CA GLU A 87 16.74 -20.52 0.96
C GLU A 87 16.49 -19.05 1.32
N GLU A 88 17.54 -18.24 1.40
CA GLU A 88 17.42 -16.79 1.62
C GLU A 88 16.62 -16.12 0.49
N ALA A 89 16.86 -16.49 -0.77
CA ALA A 89 16.07 -15.99 -1.89
C ALA A 89 14.59 -16.41 -1.81
N LYS A 90 14.28 -17.59 -1.24
CA LYS A 90 12.90 -18.04 -1.01
C LYS A 90 12.24 -17.24 0.12
N ASP A 91 12.94 -16.99 1.22
CA ASP A 91 12.44 -16.16 2.34
C ASP A 91 12.07 -14.76 1.84
N PHE A 92 12.93 -14.12 1.05
CA PHE A 92 12.61 -12.81 0.48
C PHE A 92 11.35 -12.83 -0.39
N LYS A 93 11.18 -13.85 -1.24
CA LYS A 93 9.97 -14.00 -2.07
C LYS A 93 8.72 -14.19 -1.23
N GLU A 94 8.79 -15.02 -0.19
CA GLU A 94 7.66 -15.25 0.71
C GLU A 94 7.25 -13.96 1.43
N ARG A 95 8.24 -13.22 1.95
CA ARG A 95 8.00 -11.94 2.64
C ARG A 95 7.42 -10.88 1.70
N ILE A 96 7.85 -10.82 0.44
CA ILE A 96 7.25 -9.95 -0.57
C ILE A 96 5.78 -10.33 -0.77
N SER A 97 5.50 -11.61 -0.99
CA SER A 97 4.12 -12.09 -1.22
C SER A 97 3.19 -11.80 -0.04
N GLN A 98 3.65 -12.01 1.20
CA GLN A 98 2.89 -11.67 2.40
C GLN A 98 2.60 -10.16 2.51
N LYS A 99 3.56 -9.31 2.10
CA LYS A 99 3.38 -7.85 2.09
C LYS A 99 2.41 -7.40 0.99
N GLU A 100 2.44 -8.03 -0.18
CA GLU A 100 1.48 -7.80 -1.26
C GLU A 100 0.05 -8.17 -0.84
N GLU A 101 -0.13 -9.33 -0.17
CA GLU A 101 -1.43 -9.71 0.37
C GLU A 101 -1.93 -8.71 1.43
N SER A 102 -1.02 -8.21 2.28
CA SER A 102 -1.34 -7.17 3.25
C SER A 102 -1.74 -5.85 2.58
N LEU A 103 -1.08 -5.50 1.47
CA LEU A 103 -1.41 -4.32 0.68
C LEU A 103 -2.81 -4.42 0.06
N GLU A 104 -3.18 -5.59 -0.44
CA GLU A 104 -4.50 -5.86 -0.98
C GLU A 104 -5.59 -5.75 0.10
N LYS A 105 -5.33 -6.28 1.31
CA LYS A 105 -6.24 -6.13 2.46
C LYS A 105 -6.48 -4.67 2.83
N ILE A 106 -5.42 -3.85 2.89
CA ILE A 106 -5.55 -2.41 3.15
C ILE A 106 -6.40 -1.76 2.07
N ARG A 107 -6.12 -2.05 0.80
CA ARG A 107 -6.88 -1.47 -0.31
C ARG A 107 -8.37 -1.84 -0.26
N ASN A 108 -8.69 -3.08 0.10
CA ASN A 108 -10.07 -3.55 0.22
C ASN A 108 -10.81 -2.89 1.40
N GLU A 109 -10.13 -2.69 2.55
CA GLU A 109 -10.69 -1.98 3.72
C GLU A 109 -11.14 -0.55 3.36
N TYR A 110 -10.32 0.16 2.57
CA TYR A 110 -10.64 1.52 2.14
C TYR A 110 -11.61 1.57 0.94
N SER A 111 -11.59 0.60 0.04
CA SER A 111 -12.57 0.51 -1.05
C SER A 111 -14.00 0.25 -0.54
N SER A 112 -14.17 -0.53 0.52
CA SER A 112 -15.49 -0.77 1.13
C SER A 112 -16.03 0.42 1.93
N SER A 113 -15.18 1.37 2.34
CA SER A 113 -15.61 2.58 3.03
C SER A 113 -16.00 3.72 2.08
N GLU A 114 -15.57 3.68 0.80
CA GLU A 114 -16.00 4.64 -0.23
C GLU A 114 -17.44 4.39 -0.72
N GLU A 115 -17.95 3.15 -0.65
CA GLU A 115 -19.31 2.81 -1.12
C GLU A 115 -20.44 3.25 -0.16
N GLU A 116 -20.16 3.43 1.13
CA GLU A 116 -21.16 3.91 2.10
C GLU A 116 -21.43 5.42 2.01
N GLU A 117 -20.48 6.21 1.51
CA GLU A 117 -20.59 7.69 1.48
C GLU A 117 -21.10 8.26 0.14
N GLY A 118 -21.25 7.42 -0.90
CA GLY A 118 -21.68 7.84 -2.25
C GLY A 118 -23.19 8.00 -2.47
N THR A 119 -24.05 7.81 -1.46
CA THR A 119 -25.51 7.72 -1.66
C THR A 119 -26.29 9.03 -1.49
N THR A 120 -25.67 10.18 -1.24
CA THR A 120 -26.40 11.45 -1.04
C THR A 120 -26.32 12.45 -2.21
N GLU A 121 -25.85 12.04 -3.40
CA GLU A 121 -25.74 12.94 -4.57
C GLU A 121 -26.76 12.71 -5.71
N SER A 122 -27.82 11.91 -5.52
CA SER A 122 -28.87 11.78 -6.55
C SER A 122 -30.27 11.97 -5.97
N SER A 123 -30.67 13.23 -5.80
CA SER A 123 -32.09 13.63 -5.84
C SER A 123 -32.15 15.06 -6.40
N ASP A 124 -32.19 15.15 -7.72
CA ASP A 124 -32.76 16.29 -8.45
C ASP A 124 -34.27 16.41 -8.19
#